data_AF-A0A967PRU3-F1
#
_entry.id   AF-A0A967PRU3-F1
#
_cell.length_a   1.000
_cell.length_b   1.000
_cell.length_c   1.000
_cell.angle_alpha   90.00
_cell.angle_beta   90.00
_cell.angle_gamma   90.00
#
_symmetry.space_group_name_H-M   'P 1'
#
loop_
_entity.id
_entity.type
_entity.pdbx_description
1 polymer ?
#
loop_
_entity_poly.entity_id
_entity_poly.type
_entity_poly.pdbx_seq_one_letter_code
_entity_poly.pdbx_strand_id
1 'polypeptide(L)' 'MRYTGPKAKACRRHRTNLFGTSKYTKILERKPGKPGMHGSRSFGKPSEYGLQLAEKQKARVLFGLS' A
#
# COMPACT_ATOMS: atom_id res chain seq x y z
N MET A 1 9.51 16.41 1.07
CA MET A 1 10.53 15.46 1.60
C MET A 1 10.21 14.03 1.15
N ARG A 2 11.21 13.29 0.65
CA ARG A 2 11.02 11.95 0.06
C ARG A 2 10.78 10.87 1.13
N TYR A 3 9.92 9.89 0.83
CA TYR A 3 9.65 8.75 1.73
C TYR A 3 10.84 7.77 1.77
N THR A 4 11.47 7.63 2.93
CA THR A 4 12.61 6.72 3.20
C THR A 4 12.21 5.48 4.00
N GLY A 5 10.91 5.30 4.28
CA GLY A 5 10.42 4.19 5.09
C GLY A 5 10.33 2.84 4.35
N PRO A 6 9.86 1.79 5.04
CA PRO A 6 9.78 0.44 4.48
C PRO A 6 8.83 0.31 3.28
N LYS A 7 9.38 0.22 2.07
CA LYS A 7 8.66 0.08 0.79
C LYS A 7 7.67 -1.10 0.75
N ALA A 8 8.02 -2.22 1.38
CA ALA A 8 7.15 -3.39 1.46
C ALA A 8 5.84 -3.11 2.24
N LYS A 9 5.88 -2.22 3.25
CA LYS A 9 4.66 -1.82 3.98
C LYS A 9 3.76 -0.98 3.08
N ALA A 10 4.32 -0.11 2.25
CA ALA A 10 3.57 0.70 1.29
C ALA A 10 2.88 -0.19 0.24
N CYS A 11 3.60 -1.13 -0.39
CA CYS A 11 2.99 -2.08 -1.34
C CYS A 11 1.84 -2.86 -0.70
N ARG A 12 2.02 -3.38 0.52
CA ARG A 12 0.97 -4.12 1.25
C ARG A 12 -0.23 -3.26 1.65
N ARG A 13 -0.03 -1.97 1.93
CA ARG A 13 -1.12 -1.03 2.24
C ARG A 13 -2.03 -0.83 1.04
N HIS A 14 -1.45 -0.73 -0.15
CA HIS A 14 -2.16 -0.49 -1.41
C HIS A 14 -2.50 -1.77 -2.18
N ARG A 15 -2.05 -2.95 -1.70
CA ARG A 15 -2.19 -4.27 -2.35
C ARG A 15 -1.68 -4.30 -3.80
N THR A 16 -0.75 -3.42 -4.14
CA THR A 16 -0.18 -3.29 -5.48
C THR A 16 1.33 -3.20 -5.41
N ASN A 17 2.02 -3.75 -6.41
CA ASN A 17 3.46 -3.57 -6.54
C ASN A 17 3.76 -2.15 -7.05
N LEU A 18 4.08 -1.24 -6.14
CA LEU A 18 4.33 0.17 -6.47
C LEU A 18 5.71 0.42 -7.10
N PHE A 19 6.66 -0.49 -6.95
CA PHE A 19 8.06 -0.24 -7.34
C PHE A 19 8.55 -1.16 -8.46
N GLY A 20 7.66 -1.97 -9.05
CA GLY A 20 7.96 -2.86 -10.18
C GLY A 20 8.91 -4.03 -9.88
N THR A 21 9.49 -4.13 -8.68
CA THR A 21 10.44 -5.20 -8.34
C THR A 21 9.73 -6.51 -8.02
N SER A 22 10.23 -7.64 -8.54
CA SER A 22 9.71 -9.00 -8.27
C SER A 22 9.61 -9.35 -6.78
N LYS A 23 10.54 -8.81 -5.97
CA LYS A 23 10.53 -8.90 -4.51
C LYS A 23 9.18 -8.51 -3.88
N TYR A 24 8.55 -7.43 -4.36
CA TYR A 24 7.31 -6.95 -3.76
C TYR A 24 6.09 -7.76 -4.20
N THR A 25 6.10 -8.30 -5.43
CA THR A 25 5.09 -9.26 -5.89
C THR A 25 5.07 -10.50 -4.98
N LYS A 26 6.24 -11.12 -4.74
CA LYS A 26 6.38 -12.28 -3.84
C LYS A 26 5.93 -11.98 -2.40
N ILE A 27 6.15 -10.76 -1.92
CA ILE A 27 5.70 -10.33 -0.59
C ILE A 27 4.18 -10.20 -0.52
N LEU A 28 3.54 -9.68 -1.58
CA LEU A 28 2.08 -9.54 -1.65
C LEU A 28 1.39 -10.90 -1.65
N GLU A 29 1.94 -11.86 -2.41
CA GLU A 29 1.47 -13.25 -2.43
C GLU A 29 1.60 -13.90 -1.04
N ARG A 30 2.75 -13.73 -0.37
CA ARG A 30 2.97 -14.31 0.97
C ARG A 30 2.14 -13.63 2.06
N LYS A 31 1.86 -12.33 1.94
CA LYS A 31 1.21 -11.49 2.97
C LYS A 31 0.19 -10.52 2.36
N PRO A 32 -0.98 -11.02 1.93
CA PRO A 32 -2.00 -10.23 1.21
C PRO A 32 -2.75 -9.22 2.10
N GLY A 33 -2.70 -9.39 3.42
CA GLY A 33 -3.31 -8.47 4.38
C GLY A 33 -2.58 -7.12 4.46
N LYS A 34 -3.28 -6.08 4.95
CA LYS A 34 -2.69 -4.77 5.21
C LYS A 34 -1.57 -4.89 6.29
N PRO A 35 -0.62 -3.96 6.36
CA PRO A 35 0.34 -3.94 7.47
C PRO A 35 -0.35 -3.63 8.81
N GLY A 36 0.18 -4.19 9.91
CA GLY A 36 -0.31 -3.98 11.28
C GLY A 36 -1.08 -5.18 11.86
N MET A 37 -1.41 -5.13 13.16
CA MET A 37 -2.11 -6.21 13.87
C MET A 37 -3.51 -6.49 13.29
N HIS A 38 -4.21 -5.45 12.84
CA HIS A 38 -5.52 -5.59 12.19
C HIS A 38 -5.43 -5.95 10.70
N GLY A 39 -4.24 -6.30 10.21
CA GLY A 39 -4.00 -6.59 8.79
C GLY A 39 -4.77 -7.78 8.23
N SER A 40 -5.11 -8.74 9.10
CA SER A 40 -5.90 -9.94 8.79
C SER A 40 -7.41 -9.74 8.93
N ARG A 41 -7.86 -8.65 9.57
CA ARG A 41 -9.29 -8.39 9.72
C ARG A 41 -9.87 -7.95 8.38
N SER A 42 -11.07 -8.43 8.08
CA SER A 42 -11.85 -7.89 6.98
C SER A 42 -12.21 -6.44 7.29
N PHE A 43 -11.94 -5.54 6.35
CA PHE A 43 -12.32 -4.14 6.48
C PHE A 43 -13.71 -3.96 5.86
N GLY A 44 -14.54 -3.15 6.49
CA GLY A 44 -15.81 -2.73 5.90
C GLY A 44 -15.61 -1.98 4.58
N LYS A 45 -16.71 -1.72 3.87
CA LYS A 45 -16.69 -0.94 2.63
C LYS A 45 -16.10 0.45 2.90
N PRO A 46 -15.08 0.89 2.13
CA PRO A 46 -14.54 2.23 2.28
C PRO A 46 -15.57 3.27 1.82
N SER A 47 -15.49 4.48 2.39
CA SER A 47 -16.22 5.63 1.85
C SER A 47 -15.63 6.08 0.51
N GLU A 48 -16.40 6.87 -0.24
CA GLU A 48 -16.00 7.47 -1.51
C GLU A 48 -14.70 8.30 -1.34
N TYR A 49 -14.67 9.18 -0.34
CA TYR A 49 -13.45 9.89 0.07
C TYR A 49 -12.28 8.95 0.39
N GLY A 50 -12.55 7.82 1.06
CA GLY A 50 -11.52 6.84 1.41
C GLY A 50 -10.87 6.19 0.18
N LEU A 51 -11.66 5.98 -0.89
CA LEU A 51 -11.18 5.49 -2.17
C LEU A 51 -10.30 6.55 -2.87
N GLN A 52 -10.79 7.79 -2.97
CA GLN A 52 -10.02 8.91 -3.54
C GLN A 52 -8.70 9.12 -2.81
N LEU A 53 -8.73 9.08 -1.47
CA LEU A 53 -7.55 9.21 -0.64
C LEU A 53 -6.57 8.07 -0.92
N ALA A 54 -7.03 6.83 -1.08
CA ALA A 54 -6.17 5.69 -1.37
C ALA A 54 -5.41 5.87 -2.70
N GLU A 55 -6.09 6.32 -3.75
CA GLU A 55 -5.47 6.60 -5.06
C GLU A 55 -4.51 7.80 -4.99
N LYS A 56 -4.89 8.88 -4.30
CA LYS A 56 -3.99 10.02 -4.05
C LYS A 56 -2.70 9.58 -3.35
N GLN A 57 -2.82 8.76 -2.31
CA GLN A 57 -1.67 8.27 -1.55
C GLN A 57 -0.81 7.31 -2.39
N LYS A 58 -1.43 6.50 -3.24
CA LYS A 58 -0.72 5.62 -4.19
C LYS A 58 0.15 6.42 -5.14
N ALA A 59 -0.40 7.47 -5.76
CA ALA A 59 0.35 8.37 -6.64
C ALA A 59 1.48 9.09 -5.88
N ARG A 60 1.21 9.58 -4.66
CA ARG A 60 2.21 10.23 -3.81
C ARG A 60 3.42 9.33 -3.55
N VAL A 61 3.18 8.04 -3.24
CA VAL A 61 4.26 7.06 -2.99
C VAL A 61 5.00 6.70 -4.27
N LEU A 62 4.29 6.53 -5.39
CA LEU A 62 4.88 6.14 -6.67
C LEU A 62 5.86 7.20 -7.19
N PHE A 63 5.45 8.46 -7.16
CA PHE A 63 6.23 9.57 -7.69
C PHE A 63 7.12 10.25 -6.63
N GLY A 64 7.04 9.83 -5.37
CA GLY A 64 7.81 10.42 -4.27
C GLY A 64 7.49 11.89 -4.01
N LEU A 65 6.26 12.30 -4.34
CA LEU A 65 5.76 13.67 -4.20
C LEU A 65 5.51 13.97 -2.71
N SER A 66 5.70 15.22 -2.30
CA SER A 66 5.43 15.67 -0.93
C SER A 66 4.62 16.93 -0.93
#